data_AF-A0A435SSJ5-F1
#
_entry.id   AF-A0A435SSJ5-F1
#
_cell.length_a   1.000
_cell.length_b   1.000
_cell.length_c   1.000
_cell.angle_alpha   90.00
_cell.angle_beta   90.00
_cell.angle_gamma   90.00
#
_symmetry.space_group_name_H-M   'P 1'
#
loop_
_entity.id
_entity.type
_entity.pdbx_description
1 polymer ?
#
loop_
_entity_poly.entity_id
_entity_poly.type
_entity_poly.pdbx_seq_one_letter_code
_entity_poly.pdbx_strand_id
1 'polypeptide(L)'
;MSNSALPLVISAPEPRTLDLIFTARQLARLKAHYRIVETTADGVAKLPADVLAEARYIIGQPPISPETLDRMKTLRCVFNVETNLIINMPY
;
A
#
# COMPACT_ATOMS: atom_id res chain seq x y z
N MET A 1 19.36 -15.48 -4.50
CA MET A 1 19.17 -14.48 -3.44
C MET A 1 17.76 -13.93 -3.60
N SER A 2 16.87 -14.21 -2.66
CA SER A 2 15.48 -13.74 -2.73
C SER A 2 15.43 -12.22 -2.71
N ASN A 3 14.53 -11.63 -3.48
CA ASN A 3 14.38 -10.18 -3.70
C ASN A 3 13.85 -9.43 -2.45
N SER A 4 14.21 -9.88 -1.24
CA SER A 4 13.71 -9.44 0.07
C SER A 4 14.36 -8.13 0.57
N ALA A 5 15.33 -7.58 -0.17
CA ALA A 5 16.04 -6.37 0.25
C ALA A 5 15.19 -5.09 0.12
N LEU A 6 14.28 -5.02 -0.85
CA LEU A 6 13.47 -3.83 -1.10
C LEU A 6 12.21 -3.83 -0.24
N PRO A 7 11.84 -2.68 0.38
CA PRO A 7 10.61 -2.57 1.15
C PRO A 7 9.36 -2.84 0.29
N LEU A 8 8.35 -3.46 0.89
CA LEU A 8 7.07 -3.74 0.23
C LEU A 8 6.12 -2.55 0.38
N VAL A 9 5.47 -2.19 -0.73
CA VAL A 9 4.42 -1.18 -0.81
C VAL A 9 3.15 -1.85 -1.36
N ILE A 10 2.05 -1.75 -0.63
CA ILE A 10 0.74 -2.10 -1.16
C ILE A 10 0.17 -0.87 -1.86
N SER A 11 -0.26 -1.03 -3.11
CA SER A 11 -0.89 0.03 -3.90
C SER A 11 -2.36 -0.30 -4.08
N ALA A 12 -3.23 0.50 -3.44
CA ALA A 12 -4.68 0.48 -3.60
C ALA A 12 -5.22 1.92 -3.71
N PRO A 13 -4.83 2.68 -4.77
CA PRO A 13 -5.08 4.11 -4.87
C PRO A 13 -6.49 4.48 -5.36
N GLU A 14 -7.40 3.52 -5.53
CA GLU A 14 -8.74 3.73 -6.09
C GLU A 14 -9.47 4.88 -5.38
N PRO A 15 -10.20 5.74 -6.11
CA PRO A 15 -10.48 5.69 -7.55
C PRO A 15 -9.34 6.23 -8.44
N ARG A 16 -8.18 6.58 -7.86
CA ARG A 16 -6.99 6.98 -8.63
C ARG A 16 -6.22 5.76 -9.12
N THR A 17 -5.23 6.01 -9.96
CA THR A 17 -4.28 5.00 -10.45
C THR A 17 -2.85 5.49 -10.26
N LEU A 18 -1.88 4.58 -10.21
CA LEU A 18 -0.47 4.97 -10.12
C LEU A 18 -0.04 5.85 -11.31
N ASP A 19 -0.51 5.54 -12.53
CA ASP A 19 -0.21 6.33 -13.72
C ASP A 19 -0.82 7.74 -13.67
N LEU A 20 -1.94 7.93 -12.97
CA LEU A 20 -2.55 9.25 -12.79
C LEU A 20 -1.79 10.11 -11.77
N ILE A 21 -1.28 9.51 -10.70
CA ILE A 21 -0.65 10.23 -9.58
C ILE A 21 0.87 10.34 -9.69
N PHE A 22 1.51 9.58 -10.58
CA PHE A 22 2.95 9.65 -10.84
C PHE A 22 3.24 10.02 -12.30
N THR A 23 4.22 10.90 -12.51
CA THR A 23 4.86 10.98 -13.83
C THR A 23 5.56 9.65 -14.15
N ALA A 24 5.69 9.30 -15.43
CA ALA A 24 6.35 8.05 -15.85
C ALA A 24 7.75 7.87 -15.23
N ARG A 25 8.54 8.95 -15.14
CA ARG A 25 9.87 8.94 -14.50
C ARG A 25 9.79 8.61 -13.01
N GLN A 26 8.82 9.16 -12.29
CA GLN A 26 8.66 8.91 -10.86
C GLN A 26 8.10 7.51 -10.59
N LEU A 27 7.18 7.02 -11.42
CA LEU A 27 6.68 5.65 -11.32
C LEU A 27 7.79 4.63 -11.55
N ALA A 28 8.67 4.87 -12.54
CA ALA A 28 9.85 4.04 -12.76
C ALA A 28 10.78 4.05 -11.54
N ARG A 29 11.00 5.23 -10.93
CA ARG A 29 11.80 5.35 -9.70
C ARG A 29 11.17 4.59 -8.52
N LEU A 30 9.84 4.65 -8.37
CA LEU A 30 9.11 3.90 -7.35
C LEU A 30 9.33 2.39 -7.55
N LYS A 31 9.07 1.88 -8.76
CA LYS A 31 9.24 0.46 -9.12
C LYS A 31 10.69 -0.04 -8.98
N ALA A 32 11.69 0.84 -9.09
CA ALA A 32 13.10 0.49 -8.92
C ALA A 32 13.54 0.37 -7.45
N HIS A 33 12.85 1.03 -6.50
CA HIS A 33 13.26 1.09 -5.09
C HIS A 33 12.32 0.32 -4.14
N TYR A 34 11.20 -0.17 -4.64
CA TYR A 34 10.17 -0.84 -3.85
C TYR A 34 9.60 -2.05 -4.59
N ARG A 35 9.18 -3.05 -3.82
CA ARG A 35 8.30 -4.11 -4.33
C ARG A 35 6.86 -3.62 -4.22
N ILE A 36 6.18 -3.46 -5.35
CA ILE A 36 4.80 -2.98 -5.39
C ILE A 36 3.87 -4.18 -5.55
N VAL A 37 2.92 -4.31 -4.64
CA VAL A 37 1.78 -5.23 -4.77
C VAL A 37 0.55 -4.39 -5.04
N GLU A 38 0.04 -4.46 -6.28
CA GLU A 38 -1.17 -3.75 -6.68
C GLU A 38 -2.42 -4.58 -6.36
N THR A 39 -3.42 -3.94 -5.76
CA THR A 39 -4.71 -4.55 -5.43
C THR A 39 -5.80 -3.48 -5.34
N THR A 40 -7.05 -3.89 -5.16
CA THR A 40 -8.19 -2.97 -4.93
C THR A 40 -8.26 -2.58 -3.45
N ALA A 41 -9.02 -1.54 -3.12
CA ALA A 41 -9.22 -1.13 -1.72
C ALA A 41 -9.72 -2.29 -0.84
N ASP A 42 -10.73 -3.02 -1.31
CA ASP A 42 -11.30 -4.20 -0.63
C ASP A 42 -10.41 -5.45 -0.70
N GLY A 43 -9.41 -5.43 -1.59
CA GLY A 43 -8.44 -6.50 -1.77
C GLY A 43 -7.33 -6.51 -0.71
N VAL A 44 -7.05 -5.36 -0.08
CA VAL A 44 -5.94 -5.20 0.87
C VAL A 44 -6.05 -6.21 2.02
N ALA A 45 -7.19 -6.31 2.69
CA ALA A 45 -7.37 -7.22 3.83
C ALA A 45 -7.31 -8.71 3.46
N LYS A 46 -7.39 -9.04 2.16
CA LYS A 46 -7.36 -10.39 1.60
C LYS A 46 -5.97 -10.80 1.10
N LEU A 47 -5.00 -9.90 1.15
CA LEU A 47 -3.62 -10.21 0.79
C LEU A 47 -3.06 -11.31 1.71
N PRO A 48 -2.11 -12.12 1.20
CA PRO A 48 -1.41 -13.12 1.99
C PRO A 48 -0.81 -12.53 3.28
N ALA A 49 -0.78 -13.33 4.35
CA ALA A 49 -0.37 -12.86 5.68
C ALA A 49 1.09 -12.37 5.72
N ASP A 50 1.97 -13.00 4.94
CA ASP A 50 3.36 -12.58 4.73
C ASP A 50 3.44 -11.23 4.02
N VAL A 51 2.65 -11.02 2.97
CA VAL A 51 2.56 -9.71 2.27
C VAL A 51 2.08 -8.61 3.23
N LEU A 52 1.04 -8.88 4.02
CA LEU A 52 0.54 -7.94 5.02
C LEU A 52 1.61 -7.62 6.07
N ALA A 53 2.30 -8.64 6.60
CA ALA A 53 3.34 -8.46 7.61
C ALA A 53 4.55 -7.66 7.10
N GLU A 54 4.94 -7.86 5.83
CA GLU A 54 6.06 -7.17 5.17
C GLU A 54 5.72 -5.76 4.66
N ALA A 55 4.44 -5.42 4.54
CA ALA A 55 4.00 -4.13 4.00
C ALA A 55 4.50 -2.98 4.89
N ARG A 56 5.44 -2.20 4.35
CA ARG A 56 6.01 -1.03 5.03
C ARG A 56 5.18 0.22 4.78
N TYR A 57 4.62 0.35 3.58
CA TYR A 57 3.81 1.49 3.18
C TYR A 57 2.57 1.05 2.41
N ILE A 58 1.54 1.89 2.45
CA ILE A 58 0.34 1.78 1.63
C ILE A 58 0.17 3.08 0.83
N ILE A 59 -0.14 2.97 -0.46
CA ILE A 59 -0.55 4.09 -1.30
C ILE A 59 -2.06 3.96 -1.55
N GLY A 60 -2.83 4.94 -1.10
CA GLY A 60 -4.30 4.91 -1.14
C GLY A 60 -4.94 5.14 0.22
N GLN A 61 -6.25 4.93 0.26
CA GLN A 61 -7.07 5.02 1.47
C GLN A 61 -7.98 3.78 1.64
N PRO A 62 -7.43 2.54 1.60
CA PRO A 62 -8.24 1.34 1.74
C PRO A 62 -8.84 1.23 3.14
N PRO A 63 -9.98 0.53 3.32
CA PRO A 63 -10.46 0.18 4.65
C PRO A 63 -9.47 -0.75 5.35
N ILE A 64 -9.09 -0.43 6.59
CA ILE A 64 -8.19 -1.24 7.42
C ILE A 64 -8.86 -1.47 8.77
N SER A 65 -9.33 -2.70 9.01
CA SER A 65 -9.86 -3.09 10.32
C SER A 65 -8.73 -3.27 11.36
N PRO A 66 -9.02 -3.23 12.68
CA PRO A 66 -8.03 -3.52 13.71
C PRO A 66 -7.30 -4.86 13.50
N GLU A 67 -8.02 -5.92 13.10
CA GLU A 67 -7.45 -7.25 12.85
C GLU A 67 -6.54 -7.25 11.61
N THR A 68 -6.81 -6.39 10.65
CA THR A 68 -5.95 -6.21 9.47
C THR A 68 -4.70 -5.41 9.84
N LEU A 69 -4.85 -4.34 10.62
CA LEU A 69 -3.74 -3.54 11.11
C LEU A 69 -2.80 -4.37 11.99
N ASP A 70 -3.35 -5.23 12.85
CA ASP A 70 -2.57 -6.14 13.69
C ASP A 70 -1.70 -7.09 12.87
N ARG A 71 -2.11 -7.47 11.65
CA ARG A 71 -1.31 -8.30 10.74
C ARG A 71 -0.20 -7.51 10.05
N MET A 72 -0.29 -6.18 10.00
CA MET A 72 0.65 -5.29 9.31
C MET A 72 1.85 -4.89 10.18
N LYS A 73 2.69 -5.88 10.51
CA LYS A 73 3.76 -5.77 11.52
C LYS A 73 4.85 -4.73 11.24
N THR A 74 5.02 -4.31 9.99
CA THR A 74 6.07 -3.37 9.60
C THR A 74 5.55 -2.06 9.01
N LEU A 75 4.24 -1.84 9.05
CA LEU A 75 3.58 -0.66 8.50
C LEU A 75 4.08 0.59 9.21
N ARG A 76 4.49 1.59 8.41
CA ARG A 76 4.95 2.88 8.91
C ARG A 76 4.04 4.03 8.52
N CYS A 77 3.41 3.94 7.36
CA CYS A 77 2.60 5.03 6.83
C CYS A 77 1.60 4.53 5.79
N VAL A 78 0.40 5.13 5.82
CA VAL A 78 -0.61 5.07 4.77
C VAL A 78 -0.61 6.44 4.09
N PHE A 79 -0.20 6.48 2.82
CA PHE A 79 -0.20 7.69 2.02
C PHE A 79 -1.56 7.84 1.33
N ASN A 80 -2.43 8.66 1.93
CA ASN A 80 -3.63 9.09 1.25
C ASN A 80 -3.28 9.89 -0.01
N VAL A 81 -3.91 9.53 -1.14
CA VAL A 81 -3.73 10.20 -2.44
C VAL A 81 -4.99 10.94 -2.88
N GLU A 82 -6.01 10.95 -2.03
CA GLU A 82 -7.21 11.77 -2.15
C GLU A 82 -7.09 13.04 -1.31
N THR A 83 -7.98 14.01 -1.55
CA THR A 83 -7.96 15.30 -0.85
C THR A 83 -8.70 15.29 0.49
N ASN A 84 -9.45 14.23 0.76
CA ASN A 84 -10.30 14.05 1.94
C ASN A 84 -9.74 12.97 2.88
N LEU A 85 -10.08 13.05 4.16
CA LEU A 85 -9.89 11.95 5.12
C LEU A 85 -11.25 11.33 5.44
N ILE A 86 -11.33 10.00 5.46
CA ILE A 86 -12.52 9.24 5.86
C ILE A 86 -12.22 8.37 7.08
N ILE A 87 -13.26 7.97 7.81
CA ILE A 87 -13.14 7.08 8.97
C ILE A 87 -13.08 5.63 8.47
N ASN A 88 -11.93 5.23 7.93
CA ASN A 88 -11.72 3.93 7.29
C ASN A 88 -10.71 3.02 8.01
N MET A 89 -10.10 3.50 9.09
CA MET A 89 -9.13 2.75 9.90
C MET A 89 -9.16 3.22 11.36
N PRO A 90 -8.63 2.43 12.32
CA PRO A 90 -8.56 2.84 13.72
C PRO A 90 -7.46 3.91 13.88
N TYR A 91 -7.85 5.18 13.76
CA TYR A 91 -7.00 6.35 13.98
C TYR A 91 -6.55 6.51 15.43
#